data_AF-A0A7C3WZS4-F1
#
_entry.id   AF-A0A7C3WZS4-F1
#
_cell.length_a   1.000
_cell.length_b   1.000
_cell.length_c   1.000
_cell.angle_alpha   90.00
_cell.angle_beta   90.00
_cell.angle_gamma   90.00
#
_symmetry.space_group_name_H-M   'P 1'
#
loop_
_entity.id
_entity.type
_entity.pdbx_description
1 polymer ?
#
loop_
_entity_poly.entity_id
_entity_poly.type
_entity_poly.pdbx_seq_one_letter_code
_entity_poly.pdbx_strand_id
1 'polypeptide(L)'
;MEWRTESGESPEGVTRACIAVVEEEILGLFGCNPFLLVDEEMLATLLCRPPHLVKAAVGLLEREGKLKRSHQNTLVGTASLEVEAKS
;
A
#
# COMPACT_ATOMS: atom_id res chain seq x y z
N MET A 1 -30.24 -10.29 9.36
CA MET A 1 -29.16 -11.18 9.85
C MET A 1 -27.98 -10.26 10.13
N GLU A 2 -27.83 -9.84 11.39
CA GLU A 2 -26.83 -8.86 11.81
C GLU A 2 -25.62 -9.63 12.33
N TRP A 3 -24.47 -9.48 11.66
CA TRP A 3 -23.22 -10.09 12.10
C TRP A 3 -22.66 -9.22 13.23
N ARG A 4 -22.71 -9.72 14.46
CA ARG A 4 -21.97 -9.16 15.60
C ARG A 4 -20.55 -9.72 15.57
N THR A 5 -19.56 -8.86 15.38
CA THR A 5 -18.16 -9.21 15.64
C THR A 5 -17.93 -9.20 17.15
N GLU A 6 -17.57 -10.36 17.70
CA GLU A 6 -17.09 -10.55 19.07
C GLU A 6 -15.62 -10.06 19.17
N SER A 7 -15.43 -8.77 18.94
CA SER A 7 -14.24 -8.02 19.33
C SER A 7 -14.64 -6.56 19.18
N GLY A 8 -14.55 -5.78 20.26
CA GLY A 8 -14.89 -4.35 20.32
C GLY A 8 -13.94 -3.46 19.52
N GLU A 9 -13.40 -3.95 18.41
CA GLU A 9 -12.58 -3.19 17.49
C GLU A 9 -13.51 -2.49 16.50
N SER A 10 -13.50 -1.16 16.54
CA SER A 10 -14.18 -0.34 15.54
C SER A 10 -13.75 -0.80 14.13
N PRO A 11 -14.68 -0.95 13.17
CA PRO A 11 -14.33 -1.32 11.79
C PRO A 11 -13.28 -0.37 11.17
N GLU A 12 -13.17 0.85 11.67
CA GLU A 12 -12.14 1.82 11.28
C GLU A 12 -10.73 1.41 11.75
N GLY A 13 -10.61 0.80 12.94
CA GLY A 13 -9.34 0.32 13.50
C GLY A 13 -8.80 -0.89 12.74
N VAL A 14 -9.69 -1.85 12.42
CA VAL A 14 -9.36 -3.02 11.59
C VAL A 14 -8.91 -2.57 10.20
N THR A 15 -9.62 -1.61 9.60
CA THR A 15 -9.27 -1.07 8.27
C THR A 15 -7.89 -0.42 8.27
N ARG A 16 -7.54 0.33 9.31
CA ARG A 16 -6.21 0.98 9.42
C ARG A 16 -5.08 -0.02 9.60
N ALA A 17 -5.26 -1.05 10.42
CA ALA A 17 -4.25 -2.10 10.59
C ALA A 17 -4.01 -2.86 9.28
N CYS A 18 -5.08 -3.17 8.54
CA CYS A 18 -4.94 -3.79 7.23
C CYS A 18 -4.21 -2.90 6.23
N ILE A 19 -4.47 -1.58 6.23
CA ILE A 19 -3.77 -0.64 5.35
C ILE A 19 -2.27 -0.61 5.65
N ALA A 20 -1.87 -0.56 6.92
CA ALA A 20 -0.47 -0.54 7.31
C ALA A 20 0.30 -1.79 6.83
N VAL A 21 -0.32 -2.97 6.90
CA VAL A 21 0.28 -4.21 6.35
C VAL A 21 0.48 -4.09 4.84
N VAL A 22 -0.50 -3.55 4.12
CA VAL A 22 -0.38 -3.35 2.66
C VAL A 22 0.68 -2.29 2.33
N GLU A 23 0.85 -1.26 3.14
CA GLU A 23 1.93 -0.28 2.97
C GLU A 23 3.31 -0.94 3.03
N GLU A 24 3.57 -1.77 4.05
CA GLU A 24 4.83 -2.50 4.20
C GLU A 24 5.09 -3.42 3.00
N GLU A 25 4.07 -4.13 2.51
CA GLU A 25 4.18 -4.98 1.31
C GLU A 25 4.53 -4.19 0.05
N ILE A 26 3.88 -3.03 -0.14
CA ILE A 26 4.17 -2.14 -1.28
C ILE A 26 5.61 -1.61 -1.19
N LEU A 27 6.04 -1.16 -0.01
CA LEU A 27 7.40 -0.67 0.22
C LEU A 27 8.44 -1.76 -0.05
N GLY A 28 8.20 -2.98 0.44
CA GLY A 28 9.05 -4.14 0.16
C GLY A 28 9.14 -4.44 -1.33
N LEU A 29 8.01 -4.43 -2.04
CA LEU A 29 7.97 -4.71 -3.47
C LEU A 29 8.79 -3.70 -4.28
N PHE A 30 8.62 -2.40 -4.05
CA PHE A 30 9.39 -1.36 -4.75
C PHE A 30 10.84 -1.27 -4.29
N GLY A 31 11.13 -1.58 -3.02
CA GLY A 31 12.50 -1.67 -2.49
C GLY A 31 13.30 -2.80 -3.13
N CYS A 32 12.69 -3.97 -3.37
CA CYS A 32 13.32 -5.07 -4.10
C CYS A 32 13.36 -4.84 -5.62
N ASN A 33 12.48 -3.98 -6.16
CA ASN A 33 12.31 -3.76 -7.60
C ASN A 33 12.27 -2.24 -7.93
N PRO A 34 13.40 -1.53 -7.90
CA PRO A 34 13.44 -0.07 -8.03
C PRO A 34 12.97 0.46 -9.40
N PHE A 35 12.94 -0.40 -10.42
CA PHE A 35 12.49 -0.05 -11.77
C PHE A 35 11.08 -0.59 -12.08
N LEU A 36 10.36 -1.08 -11.08
CA LEU A 36 9.00 -1.59 -11.26
C LEU A 36 8.06 -0.45 -11.71
N LEU A 37 7.36 -0.67 -12.80
CA LEU A 37 6.33 0.22 -13.34
C LEU A 37 5.01 -0.55 -13.35
N VAL A 38 4.10 -0.24 -12.44
CA VAL A 38 2.82 -0.95 -12.29
C VAL A 38 1.71 0.05 -11.98
N ASP A 39 0.50 -0.19 -12.46
CA ASP A 39 -0.68 0.54 -11.98
C ASP A 39 -1.25 -0.10 -10.70
N GLU A 40 -2.27 0.53 -10.10
CA GLU A 40 -2.90 0.05 -8.86
C GLU A 40 -3.61 -1.31 -9.01
N GLU A 41 -4.14 -1.62 -10.20
CA GLU A 41 -4.87 -2.86 -10.46
C GLU A 41 -3.91 -4.05 -10.52
N MET A 42 -2.79 -3.88 -11.25
CA MET A 42 -1.72 -4.85 -11.30
C MET A 42 -1.05 -4.99 -9.94
N LEU A 43 -0.85 -3.89 -9.20
CA LEU A 43 -0.32 -3.94 -7.84
C LEU A 43 -1.22 -4.75 -6.90
N ALA A 44 -2.54 -4.57 -6.96
CA ALA A 44 -3.47 -5.38 -6.18
C ALA A 44 -3.41 -6.87 -6.52
N THR A 45 -3.21 -7.19 -7.80
CA THR A 45 -3.01 -8.56 -8.26
C THR A 45 -1.70 -9.16 -7.74
N LEU A 46 -0.59 -8.42 -7.83
CA LEU A 46 0.73 -8.88 -7.37
C LEU A 46 0.78 -9.13 -5.88
N LEU A 47 0.11 -8.29 -5.08
CA LEU A 47 0.07 -8.42 -3.62
C LEU A 47 -1.04 -9.37 -3.15
N CYS A 48 -1.90 -9.86 -4.05
CA CYS A 48 -3.10 -10.62 -3.70
C CYS A 48 -3.99 -9.88 -2.66
N ARG A 49 -4.10 -8.55 -2.79
CA ARG A 49 -4.84 -7.69 -1.85
C ARG A 49 -6.10 -7.09 -2.49
N PRO A 50 -7.14 -6.79 -1.68
CA PRO A 50 -8.31 -6.07 -2.17
C PRO A 50 -7.94 -4.69 -2.76
N PRO A 51 -8.47 -4.31 -3.93
CA PRO A 51 -8.13 -3.04 -4.59
C PRO A 51 -8.34 -1.79 -3.73
N HIS A 52 -9.36 -1.79 -2.86
CA HIS A 52 -9.65 -0.65 -2.00
C HIS A 52 -8.58 -0.43 -0.90
N LEU A 53 -7.97 -1.51 -0.39
CA LEU A 53 -6.87 -1.40 0.58
C LEU A 53 -5.59 -0.90 -0.10
N VAL A 54 -5.30 -1.42 -1.30
CA VAL A 54 -4.15 -0.99 -2.10
C VAL A 54 -4.28 0.49 -2.45
N LYS A 55 -5.45 0.94 -2.90
CA LYS A 55 -5.70 2.35 -3.20
C LYS A 55 -5.52 3.26 -1.98
N ALA A 56 -5.98 2.82 -0.80
CA ALA A 56 -5.81 3.57 0.44
C ALA A 56 -4.32 3.66 0.84
N ALA A 57 -3.59 2.55 0.80
CA ALA A 57 -2.16 2.48 1.09
C ALA A 57 -1.34 3.32 0.10
N VAL A 58 -1.58 3.19 -1.20
CA VAL A 58 -0.93 4.01 -2.25
C VAL A 58 -1.17 5.50 -1.99
N GLY A 59 -2.41 5.90 -1.68
CA GLY A 59 -2.71 7.31 -1.38
C GLY A 59 -2.04 7.85 -0.11
N LEU A 60 -1.69 7.00 0.85
CA LEU A 60 -0.87 7.37 2.01
C LEU A 60 0.61 7.52 1.60
N LEU A 61 1.16 6.52 0.92
CA LEU A 61 2.55 6.51 0.46
C LEU A 61 2.87 7.62 -0.55
N GLU A 62 1.91 8.01 -1.40
CA GLU A 62 2.05 9.18 -2.28
C GLU A 62 2.12 10.49 -1.48
N ARG A 63 1.31 10.62 -0.42
CA ARG A 63 1.35 11.81 0.47
C ARG A 63 2.64 11.90 1.27
N GLU A 64 3.21 10.76 1.64
CA GLU A 64 4.53 10.66 2.27
C GLU A 64 5.69 10.86 1.29
N GLY A 65 5.41 10.93 -0.01
CA GLY A 65 6.42 11.09 -1.05
C GLY A 65 7.25 9.83 -1.33
N LYS A 66 6.83 8.66 -0.83
CA LYS A 66 7.48 7.35 -1.04
C LYS A 66 7.13 6.74 -2.40
N LEU A 67 5.94 7.06 -2.91
CA LEU A 67 5.50 6.72 -4.26
C LEU A 67 5.14 7.97 -5.04
N LYS A 68 5.18 7.88 -6.37
CA LYS A 68 4.58 8.86 -7.25
C LYS A 68 3.92 8.18 -8.44
N ARG A 69 2.86 8.79 -8.97
CA ARG A 69 2.35 8.47 -10.30
C ARG A 69 3.20 9.12 -11.39
N SER A 70 3.44 8.34 -12.43
CA SER A 70 4.05 8.75 -13.69
C SER A 70 3.06 8.52 -14.84
N HIS A 71 3.52 8.76 -16.07
CA HIS A 71 2.78 8.61 -17.32
C HIS A 71 1.80 7.41 -17.30
N GLN A 72 0.56 7.59 -17.78
CA GLN A 72 -0.47 6.54 -17.79
C GLN A 72 -0.84 5.96 -16.39
N ASN A 73 -0.72 6.76 -15.33
CA ASN A 73 -1.14 6.36 -13.97
C ASN A 73 -0.31 5.21 -13.37
N THR A 74 0.90 4.98 -13.89
CA THR A 74 1.83 3.98 -13.35
C THR A 74 2.48 4.50 -12.07
N LEU A 75 2.56 3.68 -11.03
CA LEU A 75 3.27 3.92 -9.79
C LEU A 75 4.75 3.63 -9.96
N VAL A 76 5.57 4.50 -9.39
CA VAL A 76 7.02 4.32 -9.28
C VAL A 76 7.48 4.64 -7.87
N GLY A 77 8.47 3.89 -7.39
CA GLY A 77 9.16 4.18 -6.15
C GLY A 77 9.99 5.46 -6.24
N THR A 78 10.10 6.20 -5.14
CA THR A 78 10.98 7.37 -5.05
C THR A 78 12.26 7.04 -4.27
N ALA A 79 13.30 7.88 -4.43
CA ALA A 79 14.54 7.73 -3.66
C ALA A 79 14.34 7.85 -2.13
N SER A 80 13.20 8.40 -1.70
CA SER A 80 12.81 8.46 -0.28
C SER A 80 12.50 7.09 0.33
N LEU A 81 12.33 6.04 -0.48
CA LEU A 81 12.20 4.65 -0.01
C LEU A 81 13.46 4.14 0.71
N GLU A 82 14.64 4.69 0.41
CA GLU A 82 15.92 4.19 0.91
C GLU A 82 16.26 4.65 2.34
N VAL A 83 15.45 5.53 2.94
CA VAL A 83 15.80 6.18 4.23
C VAL A 83 15.47 5.31 5.46
N GLU A 84 14.70 4.23 5.33
CA GLU A 84 14.31 3.39 6.49
C GLU A 84 15.02 2.02 6.59
N ALA A 85 15.91 1.66 5.66
CA ALA A 85 16.58 0.35 5.66
C ALA A 85 17.90 0.27 6.47
N LYS A 86 18.12 1.18 7.44
CA LYS A 86 19.26 1.10 8.37
C LYS A 86 18.88 1.51 9.80
N SER A 87 18.65 0.51 10.66
CA SER A 87 19.08 0.49 12.06
C SER A 87 19.13 -0.95 12.57
#